data_AF-A0A4R6FG67-F1
#
_entry.id   AF-A0A4R6FG67-F1
#
_cell.length_a   1.000
_cell.length_b   1.000
_cell.length_c   1.000
_cell.angle_alpha   90.00
_cell.angle_beta   90.00
_cell.angle_gamma   90.00
#
_symmetry.space_group_name_H-M   'P 1'
#
loop_
_entity.id
_entity.type
_entity.pdbx_description
1 polymer ?
#
loop_
_entity_poly.entity_id
_entity_poly.type
_entity_poly.pdbx_seq_one_letter_code
_entity_poly.pdbx_strand_id
1 'polypeptide(L)'
;MKKYEPYRNIRKGAVIFGLPLPLFALMMLSIIASLLVIIFSFSLGVIISALLFNAFLYIGLNRIRRLLEFLQMTGAFPKMISNKRNSGIHYEKD
;
A
#
# COMPACT_ATOMS: atom_id res chain seq x y z
N MET A 1 25.08 18.32 22.35
CA MET A 1 24.70 17.53 21.15
C MET A 1 23.19 17.38 21.12
N LYS A 2 22.53 17.72 20.00
CA LYS A 2 21.07 17.55 19.85
C LYS A 2 20.73 16.05 19.78
N LYS A 3 19.80 15.60 20.62
CA LYS A 3 19.30 14.21 20.62
C LYS A 3 18.07 14.15 19.72
N TYR A 4 18.09 13.30 18.71
CA TYR A 4 16.93 13.02 17.86
C TYR A 4 16.28 11.71 18.32
N GLU A 5 14.97 11.73 18.59
CA GLU A 5 14.24 10.50 18.83
C GLU A 5 14.11 9.71 17.51
N PRO A 6 14.38 8.39 17.51
CA PRO A 6 14.20 7.58 16.30
C PRO A 6 12.75 7.67 15.81
N TYR A 7 12.53 8.29 14.66
CA TYR A 7 11.20 8.44 14.08
C TYR A 7 10.67 7.07 13.63
N ARG A 8 9.84 6.46 14.48
CA ARG A 8 9.37 5.08 14.35
C ARG A 8 8.21 4.92 13.35
N ASN A 9 7.58 6.02 12.95
CA ASN A 9 6.41 6.04 12.06
C ASN A 9 6.76 5.93 10.56
N ILE A 10 8.05 5.94 10.16
CA ILE A 10 8.48 5.71 8.76
C ILE A 10 7.89 4.43 8.12
N ARG A 11 7.59 3.41 8.94
CA ARG A 11 7.13 2.10 8.45
C ARG A 11 5.63 2.08 8.10
N LYS A 12 4.84 2.99 8.67
CA LYS A 12 3.36 2.99 8.52
C LYS A 12 2.90 3.49 7.15
N GLY A 13 3.68 4.33 6.49
CA GLY A 13 3.41 4.84 5.15
C GLY A 13 4.30 4.23 4.06
N ALA A 14 4.91 3.07 4.33
CA ALA A 14 5.81 2.44 3.37
C ALA A 14 5.02 1.96 2.14
N VAL A 15 5.27 2.62 1.01
CA VAL A 15 4.73 2.26 -0.30
C VAL A 15 5.85 1.61 -1.10
N ILE A 16 5.59 0.41 -1.63
CA ILE A 16 6.53 -0.37 -2.43
C ILE A 16 5.93 -0.50 -3.83
N PHE A 17 6.61 0.00 -4.86
CA PHE A 17 6.14 0.04 -6.25
C PHE A 17 4.72 0.64 -6.43
N GLY A 18 4.42 1.69 -5.67
CA GLY A 18 3.12 2.37 -5.72
C GLY A 18 2.00 1.68 -4.94
N LEU A 19 2.27 0.52 -4.30
CA LEU A 19 1.29 -0.19 -3.48
C LEU A 19 1.67 -0.13 -1.98
N PRO A 20 0.69 0.04 -1.08
CA PRO A 20 0.92 -0.16 0.35
C PRO A 20 1.29 -1.62 0.62
N LEU A 21 2.04 -1.85 1.69
CA LEU A 21 2.56 -3.17 2.08
C LEU A 21 1.57 -4.35 1.93
N PRO A 22 0.29 -4.28 2.38
CA PRO A 22 -0.65 -5.40 2.22
C PRO A 22 -1.02 -5.69 0.76
N LEU A 23 -1.23 -4.65 -0.06
CA LEU A 23 -1.56 -4.83 -1.48
C LEU A 23 -0.33 -5.35 -2.25
N PHE A 24 0.87 -4.89 -1.87
CA PHE A 24 2.12 -5.42 -2.39
C PHE A 24 2.28 -6.91 -2.08
N ALA A 25 1.97 -7.35 -0.86
CA ALA A 25 2.03 -8.77 -0.50
C ALA A 25 1.07 -9.64 -1.34
N LEU A 26 -0.13 -9.13 -1.64
CA LEU A 26 -1.09 -9.81 -2.52
C LEU A 26 -0.54 -9.93 -3.95
N MET A 27 0.08 -8.88 -4.49
CA MET A 27 0.74 -8.92 -5.79
C MET A 27 1.87 -9.97 -5.81
N MET A 28 2.70 -10.00 -4.77
CA MET A 28 3.78 -10.99 -4.66
C MET A 28 3.26 -12.42 -4.60
N LEU A 29 2.16 -12.65 -3.88
CA LEU A 29 1.51 -13.96 -3.83
C LEU A 29 1.03 -14.41 -5.22
N SER A 30 0.42 -13.51 -5.99
CA SER A 30 -0.01 -13.77 -7.37
C SER A 30 1.17 -14.15 -8.27
N ILE A 31 2.30 -13.42 -8.17
CA ILE A 31 3.51 -13.71 -8.95
C ILE A 31 4.04 -15.11 -8.61
N ILE A 32 4.15 -15.45 -7.32
CA ILE A 32 4.65 -16.75 -6.87
C ILE A 32 3.73 -17.88 -7.34
N ALA A 33 2.41 -17.72 -7.18
CA ALA A 33 1.44 -18.71 -7.64
C ALA A 33 1.50 -18.89 -9.17
N SER A 34 1.62 -17.80 -9.92
CA SER A 34 1.75 -17.84 -11.38
C SER A 34 3.04 -18.54 -11.81
N LEU A 35 4.15 -18.28 -11.13
CA LEU A 35 5.41 -18.96 -11.37
C LEU A 35 5.29 -20.47 -11.15
N LEU A 36 4.62 -20.88 -10.06
CA LEU A 36 4.37 -22.29 -9.77
C LEU A 36 3.58 -22.96 -10.91
N VAL A 37 2.50 -22.32 -11.37
CA VAL A 37 1.66 -22.82 -12.46
C VAL A 37 2.46 -22.95 -13.77
N ILE A 38 3.30 -21.96 -14.10
CA ILE A 38 4.12 -21.98 -15.31
C ILE A 38 5.09 -23.17 -15.29
N ILE A 39 5.76 -23.41 -14.16
CA ILE A 39 6.75 -24.49 -14.03
C ILE A 39 6.09 -25.87 -14.15
N PHE A 40 4.87 -26.06 -13.64
CA PHE A 40 4.17 -27.34 -13.74
C PHE A 40 3.47 -27.57 -15.10
N SER A 41 2.98 -26.52 -15.75
CA SER A 41 2.20 -26.67 -16.97
C SER A 41 3.01 -26.61 -18.27
N PHE A 42 4.11 -25.84 -18.30
CA PHE A 42 4.98 -25.65 -19.49
C PHE A 42 4.27 -25.38 -20.84
N SER A 43 3.12 -24.69 -20.82
CA SER A 43 2.39 -24.29 -22.03
C SER A 43 2.55 -22.80 -22.33
N LEU A 44 2.80 -22.45 -23.59
CA LEU A 44 2.90 -21.04 -24.02
C LEU A 44 1.63 -20.24 -23.72
N GLY A 45 0.46 -20.85 -23.86
CA GLY A 45 -0.82 -20.18 -23.56
C GLY A 45 -0.96 -19.84 -22.08
N VAL A 46 -0.46 -20.70 -21.20
CA VAL A 46 -0.47 -20.50 -19.75
C VAL A 46 0.52 -19.41 -19.33
N ILE A 47 1.68 -19.35 -19.97
CA ILE A 47 2.67 -18.29 -19.71
C ILE A 47 2.07 -16.92 -20.06
N ILE A 48 1.49 -16.79 -21.26
CA ILE A 48 0.91 -15.51 -21.72
C ILE A 48 -0.26 -15.10 -20.83
N SER A 49 -1.18 -16.02 -20.50
CA SER A 49 -2.33 -15.69 -19.66
C SER A 49 -1.92 -15.32 -18.23
N ALA A 50 -0.93 -16.01 -17.65
CA ALA A 50 -0.40 -15.69 -16.33
C ALA A 50 0.26 -14.30 -16.29
N LEU A 51 1.02 -13.93 -17.33
CA LEU A 51 1.62 -12.60 -17.42
C LEU A 51 0.55 -11.51 -17.52
N LEU A 52 -0.44 -11.70 -18.40
CA LEU A 52 -1.56 -10.76 -18.55
C LEU A 52 -2.34 -10.63 -17.24
N PHE A 53 -2.63 -11.74 -16.56
CA PHE A 53 -3.34 -11.74 -15.29
C PHE A 53 -2.62 -10.91 -14.22
N ASN A 54 -1.30 -11.08 -14.06
CA ASN A 54 -0.52 -10.27 -13.12
C ASN A 54 -0.53 -8.77 -13.48
N ALA A 55 -0.44 -8.43 -14.77
CA ALA A 55 -0.53 -7.05 -15.23
C ALA A 55 -1.90 -6.43 -14.91
N PHE A 56 -2.99 -7.13 -15.22
CA PHE A 56 -4.34 -6.68 -14.90
C PHE A 56 -4.57 -6.54 -13.39
N LEU A 57 -4.09 -7.50 -12.61
CA LEU A 57 -4.19 -7.49 -11.15
C LEU A 57 -3.44 -6.28 -10.56
N TYR A 58 -2.23 -5.99 -11.03
CA TYR A 58 -1.47 -4.81 -10.62
C TYR A 58 -2.20 -3.50 -10.90
N ILE A 59 -2.73 -3.34 -12.13
CA ILE A 59 -3.50 -2.15 -12.53
C ILE A 59 -4.77 -2.02 -11.67
N GLY A 60 -5.48 -3.13 -11.44
CA GLY A 60 -6.67 -3.19 -10.61
C GLY A 60 -6.40 -2.76 -9.17
N LEU A 61 -5.37 -3.33 -8.53
CA LEU A 61 -4.95 -2.98 -7.18
C LEU A 61 -4.62 -1.50 -7.05
N ASN A 62 -3.90 -0.93 -8.03
CA ASN A 62 -3.55 0.49 -8.00
C ASN A 62 -4.78 1.41 -8.21
N ARG A 63 -5.79 0.95 -8.97
CA ARG A 63 -7.05 1.68 -9.11
C ARG A 63 -7.91 1.61 -7.84
N ILE A 64 -7.97 0.44 -7.19
CA ILE A 64 -8.65 0.26 -5.91
C ILE A 64 -7.98 1.10 -4.82
N ARG A 65 -6.64 1.13 -4.76
CA ARG A 65 -5.87 2.00 -3.85
C ARG A 65 -6.29 3.46 -4.01
N ARG A 66 -6.30 3.98 -5.23
CA ARG A 66 -6.71 5.37 -5.50
C ARG A 66 -8.12 5.65 -4.99
N LEU A 67 -9.07 4.76 -5.25
CA LEU A 67 -10.44 4.89 -4.75
C LEU A 67 -10.50 4.85 -3.21
N LEU A 68 -9.75 3.95 -2.58
CA LEU A 68 -9.70 3.81 -1.13
C LEU A 68 -9.05 5.02 -0.47
N GLU A 69 -8.05 5.65 -1.09
CA GLU A 69 -7.46 6.93 -0.62
C GLU A 69 -8.49 8.06 -0.68
N PHE A 70 -9.29 8.16 -1.75
CA PHE A 70 -10.40 9.12 -1.81
C PHE A 70 -11.45 8.85 -0.71
N LEU A 71 -11.83 7.59 -0.48
CA LEU A 71 -12.78 7.20 0.57
C LEU A 71 -12.22 7.44 1.98
N GLN A 72 -10.93 7.18 2.22
CA GLN A 72 -10.27 7.47 3.50
C GLN A 72 -10.12 8.98 3.74
N MET A 73 -9.90 9.79 2.70
CA MET A 73 -10.00 11.25 2.81
C MET A 73 -11.42 11.72 3.15
N THR A 74 -12.45 10.95 2.78
CA THR A 74 -13.86 11.27 3.09
C THR A 74 -14.29 10.78 4.49
N GLY A 75 -13.63 9.72 5.01
CA GLY A 75 -13.91 9.12 6.32
C GLY A 75 -13.00 9.58 7.46
N ALA A 76 -12.00 10.42 7.19
CA ALA A 76 -11.25 11.10 8.22
C ALA A 76 -12.14 12.20 8.82
N PHE A 77 -12.79 11.85 9.93
CA PHE A 77 -13.48 12.78 10.83
C PHE A 77 -12.84 14.18 10.84
N PRO A 78 -13.64 15.26 10.82
CA PRO A 78 -13.08 16.61 10.88
C PRO A 78 -12.20 16.72 12.14
N LYS A 79 -10.95 17.17 11.95
CA LYS A 79 -9.99 17.51 13.04
C LYS A 79 -10.56 18.51 14.08
N MET A 80 -11.77 19.03 13.87
CA MET A 80 -12.44 20.06 14.66
C MET A 80 -13.07 19.58 15.98
N ILE A 81 -13.04 18.28 16.32
CA ILE A 81 -13.36 17.83 17.69
C ILE A 81 -12.12 17.20 18.31
N SER A 82 -11.08 18.02 18.50
CA SER A 82 -9.99 17.69 19.41
C SER A 82 -10.02 18.68 20.57
N ASN A 83 -10.36 18.21 21.77
CA ASN A 83 -10.22 18.97 23.02
C ASN A 83 -8.74 19.07 23.46
N LYS A 84 -7.80 19.16 22.51
CA LYS A 84 -6.42 19.49 22.82
C LYS A 84 -6.39 21.00 23.04
N ARG A 85 -6.16 21.41 24.29
CA ARG A 85 -5.94 22.82 24.66
C ARG A 85 -4.87 23.39 23.71
N ASN A 86 -5.24 24.41 22.94
CA ASN A 86 -4.33 25.11 22.04
C ASN A 86 -3.37 25.98 22.87
N SER A 87 -2.44 25.33 23.58
CA SER A 87 -1.25 26.00 24.06
C SER A 87 -0.44 26.31 22.81
N GLY A 88 -0.23 27.59 22.50
CA GLY A 88 0.48 28.11 21.32
C GLY A 88 1.96 27.72 21.22
N ILE A 89 2.26 26.47 21.52
CA ILE A 89 3.54 25.81 21.45
C ILE A 89 3.43 24.82 20.31
N HIS A 90 4.00 25.20 19.18
CA HIS A 90 3.97 24.40 17.95
C HIS A 90 5.04 23.31 18.04
N TYR A 91 4.63 22.11 18.44
CA TYR A 91 5.42 20.89 18.26
C TYR A 91 4.61 19.91 17.44
N GLU A 92 5.10 19.57 16.23
CA GLU A 92 4.70 18.37 15.49
C GLU A 92 4.79 17.13 16.41
N LYS A 93 3.77 16.25 16.34
CA LYS A 93 3.72 14.81 16.73
C LYS A 93 2.24 14.38 16.82
N ASP A 94 1.76 13.23 16.30
CA ASP A 94 2.36 11.92 15.98
C ASP A 94 1.82 11.32 14.67
#